data_AF-A0A920UXK2-F1
#
_entry.id   AF-A0A920UXK2-F1
#
_cell.length_a   1.000
_cell.length_b   1.000
_cell.length_c   1.000
_cell.angle_alpha   90.00
_cell.angle_beta   90.00
_cell.angle_gamma   90.00
#
_symmetry.space_group_name_H-M   'P 1'
#
loop_
_entity.id
_entity.type
_entity.pdbx_description
1 polymer ?
#
loop_
_entity_poly.entity_id
_entity_poly.type
_entity_poly.pdbx_seq_one_letter_code
_entity_poly.pdbx_strand_id
1 'polypeptide(L)' 'MVTKNPEIVVRQATLDDSTILSQFNMSMAEETEGRQLDQTTVNAGVKQLFRDSRQGFYLMAEVGGSAVVR' A
#
# COMPACT_ATOMS: atom_id res chain seq x y z
N MET A 1 12.87 21.19 -24.53
CA MET A 1 12.80 19.77 -24.14
C MET A 1 11.51 19.60 -23.34
N VAL A 2 10.57 18.78 -23.80
CA VAL A 2 9.35 18.48 -23.03
C VAL A 2 9.68 17.33 -22.10
N THR A 3 9.72 17.58 -20.80
CA THR A 3 9.85 16.52 -19.79
C THR A 3 8.53 15.76 -19.77
N LYS A 4 8.54 14.49 -20.22
CA LYS A 4 7.36 13.63 -20.11
C LYS A 4 7.20 13.31 -18.63
N ASN A 5 6.03 13.62 -18.04
CA ASN A 5 5.77 13.22 -16.66
C ASN A 5 5.85 11.68 -16.56
N PRO A 6 6.40 11.14 -15.46
CA PRO A 6 6.40 9.71 -15.24
C PRO A 6 4.98 9.16 -15.29
N GLU A 7 4.80 8.06 -16.02
CA GLU A 7 3.52 7.38 -16.10
C GLU A 7 3.20 6.71 -14.76
N ILE A 8 2.03 7.02 -14.21
CA ILE A 8 1.51 6.36 -13.01
C ILE A 8 0.67 5.18 -13.46
N VAL A 9 1.02 3.99 -13.00
CA VAL A 9 0.24 2.77 -13.22
C VAL A 9 -0.46 2.42 -11.91
N VAL A 10 -1.76 2.19 -11.96
CA VAL A 10 -2.53 1.66 -10.83
C VAL A 10 -2.85 0.20 -11.12
N ARG A 11 -2.44 -0.68 -10.21
CA ARG A 11 -2.67 -2.13 -10.31
C ARG A 11 -3.27 -2.68 -9.02
N GLN A 12 -3.90 -3.84 -9.11
CA GLN A 12 -4.24 -4.60 -7.90
C GLN A 12 -2.93 -5.05 -7.22
N ALA A 13 -2.89 -4.92 -5.90
CA ALA A 13 -1.75 -5.37 -5.12
C ALA A 13 -1.67 -6.91 -5.10
N THR A 14 -0.48 -7.43 -4.91
CA THR A 14 -0.20 -8.86 -4.70
C THR A 14 0.30 -9.07 -3.27
N LEU A 15 0.47 -10.34 -2.87
CA LEU A 15 1.00 -10.68 -1.55
C LEU A 15 2.40 -10.10 -1.30
N ASP A 16 3.20 -9.91 -2.35
CA ASP A 16 4.55 -9.35 -2.28
C ASP A 16 4.54 -7.88 -1.83
N ASP A 17 3.43 -7.18 -2.07
CA ASP A 17 3.22 -5.80 -1.64
C ASP A 17 2.86 -5.68 -0.14
N SER A 18 2.61 -6.80 0.56
CA SER A 18 2.06 -6.78 1.92
C SER A 18 2.92 -6.00 2.93
N THR A 19 4.24 -6.05 2.81
CA THR A 19 5.16 -5.31 3.68
C THR A 19 5.01 -3.80 3.48
N ILE A 20 5.02 -3.33 2.23
CA ILE A 20 4.97 -1.89 1.95
C ILE A 20 3.56 -1.32 2.21
N LEU A 21 2.50 -2.09 1.92
CA LEU A 21 1.13 -1.72 2.28
C LEU A 21 0.96 -1.56 3.79
N SER A 22 1.59 -2.42 4.59
CA SER A 22 1.52 -2.33 6.05
C SER A 22 2.22 -1.07 6.55
N GLN A 23 3.37 -0.73 5.98
CA GLN A 23 4.07 0.52 6.29
C GLN A 23 3.22 1.74 5.93
N PHE A 24 2.60 1.75 4.74
CA PHE A 24 1.76 2.88 4.32
C PHE A 24 0.53 3.05 5.22
N ASN A 25 -0.14 1.97 5.61
CA ASN A 25 -1.27 2.05 6.54
C ASN A 25 -0.84 2.59 7.91
N MET A 26 0.33 2.19 8.41
CA MET A 26 0.87 2.69 9.69
C MET A 26 1.25 4.16 9.62
N SER A 27 1.98 4.58 8.58
CA SER A 27 2.35 5.98 8.38
C SER A 27 1.13 6.88 8.22
N MET A 28 0.12 6.42 7.47
CA MET A 28 -1.13 7.16 7.30
C MET A 28 -1.88 7.33 8.62
N ALA A 29 -1.97 6.27 9.44
CA ALA A 29 -2.62 6.34 10.74
C ALA A 29 -1.88 7.28 11.72
N GLU A 30 -0.55 7.31 11.67
CA GLU A 30 0.24 8.24 12.47
C GLU A 30 0.06 9.68 12.00
N GLU A 31 0.16 9.95 10.70
CA GLU A 31 0.06 11.30 10.14
C GLU A 31 -1.33 11.91 10.30
N THR A 32 -2.38 11.13 10.01
CA THR A 32 -3.75 11.67 9.92
C THR A 32 -4.54 11.55 11.22
N GLU A 33 -4.19 10.58 12.08
CA GLU A 33 -4.92 10.29 13.31
C GLU A 33 -4.04 10.33 14.57
N GLY A 34 -2.73 10.54 14.44
CA GLY A 34 -1.80 10.48 15.57
C GLY A 34 -1.70 9.09 16.21
N ARG A 35 -2.05 8.02 15.48
CA ARG A 35 -2.09 6.66 15.99
C ARG A 35 -0.87 5.87 15.58
N GLN A 36 -0.13 5.36 16.56
CA GLN A 36 0.88 4.33 16.32
C GLN A 36 0.21 2.96 16.36
N LEU A 37 0.17 2.29 15.21
CA LEU A 37 -0.40 0.95 15.08
C LEU A 37 0.64 -0.13 15.40
N ASP A 38 0.18 -1.26 15.94
CA ASP A 38 1.04 -2.43 16.14
C ASP A 38 1.35 -3.12 14.79
N GLN A 39 2.63 -3.19 14.45
CA GLN A 39 3.12 -3.73 13.18
C GLN A 39 2.66 -5.17 12.93
N THR A 40 2.62 -6.01 13.97
CA THR A 40 2.25 -7.43 13.84
C THR A 40 0.77 -7.55 13.45
N THR A 41 -0.08 -6.76 14.10
CA THR A 41 -1.52 -6.70 13.84
C THR A 41 -1.80 -6.18 12.43
N VAL A 42 -1.15 -5.09 12.02
CA VAL A 42 -1.33 -4.53 10.66
C VAL A 42 -0.88 -5.54 9.60
N ASN A 43 0.29 -6.16 9.77
CA ASN A 43 0.80 -7.17 8.85
C ASN A 43 -0.17 -8.35 8.69
N ALA A 44 -0.78 -8.81 9.80
CA ALA A 44 -1.75 -9.90 9.78
C ALA A 44 -3.02 -9.49 9.01
N GLY A 45 -3.53 -8.28 9.27
CA GLY A 45 -4.72 -7.74 8.60
C GLY A 45 -4.50 -7.58 7.09
N VAL A 46 -3.37 -7.00 6.67
CA VAL A 46 -3.03 -6.85 5.25
C VAL A 46 -2.93 -8.22 4.57
N LYS A 47 -2.23 -9.19 5.18
CA LYS A 47 -2.11 -10.55 4.62
C LYS A 47 -3.43 -11.29 4.55
N GLN A 48 -4.37 -11.03 5.46
CA GLN A 48 -5.68 -11.66 5.48
C GLN A 48 -6.52 -11.26 4.25
N LEU A 49 -6.42 -10.02 3.79
CA LEU A 49 -7.16 -9.53 2.62
C LEU A 49 -6.82 -10.31 1.34
N PHE A 50 -5.58 -10.78 1.22
CA PHE A 50 -5.13 -11.61 0.10
C PHE A 50 -5.61 -13.07 0.17
N ARG A 51 -6.10 -13.52 1.33
CA ARG A 51 -6.61 -14.89 1.53
C ARG A 51 -8.11 -15.00 1.30
N ASP A 52 -8.85 -13.91 1.44
CA ASP A 52 -10.30 -13.87 1.27
C ASP A 52 -10.71 -12.61 0.51
N SER A 53 -10.87 -12.73 -0.81
CA SER A 53 -11.21 -11.62 -1.70
C SER A 53 -12.57 -10.98 -1.41
N ARG A 54 -13.43 -11.60 -0.59
CA ARG A 54 -14.70 -11.00 -0.14
C ARG A 54 -14.49 -9.88 0.87
N GLN A 55 -13.32 -9.82 1.52
CA GLN A 55 -12.98 -8.78 2.50
C GLN A 55 -12.48 -7.48 1.83
N GLY A 56 -12.19 -7.54 0.51
CA GLY A 56 -11.75 -6.40 -0.28
C GLY A 56 -10.44 -6.69 -1.01
N PHE A 57 -9.83 -5.63 -1.56
CA PHE A 57 -8.55 -5.69 -2.23
C PHE A 57 -7.79 -4.38 -2.05
N TYR A 58 -6.47 -4.43 -2.16
CA TYR A 58 -5.62 -3.24 -2.22
C TYR A 58 -5.34 -2.86 -3.68
N LEU A 59 -5.27 -1.55 -3.93
CA LEU A 59 -4.69 -0.99 -5.14
C LEU A 59 -3.32 -0.40 -4.80
N MET A 60 -2.39 -0.51 -5.75
CA MET A 60 -1.06 0.07 -5.66
C MET A 60 -0.82 0.99 -6.84
N ALA A 61 -0.32 2.19 -6.56
CA ALA A 61 0.19 3.10 -7.56
C ALA A 61 1.70 2.91 -7.69
N GLU A 62 2.19 2.84 -8.93
CA GLU A 62 3.60 2.68 -9.25
C GLU A 62 4.06 3.71 -10.28
N VAL A 63 5.32 4.12 -10.16
CA VAL A 63 6.05 4.92 -11.14
C VAL A 63 7.34 4.18 -11.48
N GLY A 64 7.51 3.82 -12.77
CA GLY A 64 8.69 3.07 -13.21
C GLY A 64 8.84 1.69 -12.56
N GLY A 65 7.73 1.08 -12.13
CA GLY A 65 7.71 -0.23 -11.45
C GLY A 65 8.00 -0.16 -9.94
N SER A 66 8.13 1.04 -9.38
CA SER A 66 8.28 1.24 -7.93
C SER A 66 7.02 1.82 -7.33
N ALA A 67 6.59 1.27 -6.20
CA ALA A 67 5.47 1.81 -5.43
C ALA A 67 5.74 3.27 -5.04
N VAL A 68 4.72 4.11 -5.18
CA VAL A 68 4.78 5.52 -4.78
C VAL A 68 3.91 5.79 -3.56
N VAL A 69 4.44 6.58 -2.63
CA VAL A 69 3.72 7.12 -1.47
C VAL A 69 3.86 8.65 -1.50
N ARG A 70 2.84 9.36 -1.03
CA ARG A 70 2.86 10.81 -0.96
C ARG A 70 2.36 11.31 0.38
#